data_AF-A0A0F0FVC1-F1
#
_entry.id   AF-A0A0F0FVC1-F1
#
_cell.length_a   1.000
_cell.length_b   1.000
_cell.length_c   1.000
_cell.angle_alpha   90.00
_cell.angle_beta   90.00
_cell.angle_gamma   90.00
#
_symmetry.space_group_name_H-M   'P 1'
#
loop_
_entity.id
_entity.type
_entity.pdbx_description
1 polymer ?
#
loop_
_entity_poly.entity_id
_entity_poly.type
_entity_poly.pdbx_seq_one_letter_code
_entity_poly.pdbx_strand_id
1 'polypeptide(L)'
;MTNRRFELFEYRQVLVRMRQGDSDRDIARLGLMGRKKLTAVRRVAQDLGWLDPAQPLPGDTVIAGQFGRTPHLPSTCVSTLEPFREQITGWFQADVQGTTIHSALKRNHGYTGSYSAVRRFLQHLSVERGVTATTILDFPPADAAQVDFGAGPALIHESGHTLKTWFFVMTLCWSRHQYVELVFDQRSGRSGDRS
;
A
#
# COMPACT_ATOMS: atom_id res chain seq x y z
N MET A 1 13.17 -23.63 12.11
CA MET A 1 13.22 -23.04 13.46
C MET A 1 12.32 -21.82 13.48
N THR A 2 11.23 -21.88 14.23
CA THR A 2 10.28 -20.76 14.38
C THR A 2 10.99 -19.57 15.00
N ASN A 3 10.93 -18.41 14.35
CA ASN A 3 11.56 -17.18 14.83
C ASN A 3 10.70 -16.60 15.98
N ARG A 4 10.83 -17.19 17.18
CA ARG A 4 10.13 -16.74 18.40
C ARG A 4 10.65 -15.35 18.78
N ARG A 5 9.73 -14.38 18.93
CA ARG A 5 10.04 -13.06 19.49
C ARG A 5 10.28 -13.21 20.98
N PHE A 6 11.30 -12.50 21.47
CA PHE A 6 11.60 -12.46 22.90
C PHE A 6 11.20 -11.10 23.46
N GLU A 7 10.47 -11.13 24.56
CA GLU A 7 9.99 -9.96 25.28
C GLU A 7 11.07 -9.44 26.24
N LEU A 8 10.94 -8.18 26.65
CA LEU A 8 11.93 -7.50 27.49
C LEU A 8 12.14 -8.21 28.84
N PHE A 9 11.08 -8.73 29.44
CA PHE A 9 11.15 -9.47 30.69
C PHE A 9 11.97 -10.76 30.57
N GLU A 10 11.97 -11.40 29.39
CA GLU A 10 12.76 -12.61 29.14
C GLU A 10 14.25 -12.28 29.14
N TYR A 11 14.66 -11.15 28.53
CA TYR A 11 16.05 -10.68 28.61
C TYR A 11 16.46 -10.37 30.05
N ARG A 12 15.60 -9.67 30.82
CA ARG A 12 15.87 -9.37 32.22
C ARG A 12 16.06 -10.64 33.05
N GLN A 13 15.17 -11.62 32.88
CA GLN A 13 15.26 -12.91 33.56
C GLN A 13 16.52 -13.70 33.18
N VAL A 14 16.90 -13.69 31.90
CA VAL A 14 18.15 -14.29 31.43
C VAL A 14 19.37 -13.64 32.09
N LEU A 15 19.42 -12.31 32.17
CA LEU A 15 20.54 -11.59 32.81
C LEU A 15 20.66 -11.93 34.31
N VAL A 16 19.54 -11.99 35.03
CA VAL A 16 19.52 -12.41 36.44
C VAL A 16 20.08 -13.83 36.61
N ARG A 17 19.66 -14.75 35.75
CA ARG A 17 20.13 -16.14 35.75
C ARG A 17 21.61 -16.25 35.44
N MET A 18 22.10 -15.46 34.47
CA MET A 18 23.53 -15.40 34.15
C MET A 18 24.36 -14.88 35.33
N ARG A 19 23.86 -13.88 36.09
CA ARG A 19 24.51 -13.38 37.32
C ARG A 19 24.55 -14.43 38.43
N GLN A 20 23.53 -15.29 38.51
CA GLN A 20 23.47 -16.41 39.45
C GLN A 20 24.43 -17.57 39.09
N GLY A 21 25.11 -17.48 37.94
CA GLY A 21 26.07 -18.49 37.49
C GLY A 21 25.46 -19.57 36.59
N ASP A 22 24.18 -19.46 36.21
CA ASP A 22 23.55 -20.46 35.34
C ASP A 22 24.23 -20.47 33.95
N SER A 23 24.51 -21.68 33.47
CA SER A 23 25.09 -21.87 32.14
C SER A 23 24.05 -21.62 31.03
N ASP A 24 24.51 -21.28 29.83
CA ASP A 24 23.62 -21.13 28.66
C ASP A 24 22.79 -22.40 28.39
N ARG A 25 23.28 -23.58 28.79
CA ARG A 25 22.56 -24.85 28.63
C ARG A 25 21.41 -24.96 29.63
N ASP A 26 21.62 -24.53 30.87
CA ASP A 26 20.61 -24.60 31.91
C ASP A 26 19.50 -23.58 31.65
N ILE A 27 19.87 -22.36 31.26
CA ILE A 27 18.91 -21.32 30.86
C ILE A 27 18.11 -21.75 29.61
N ALA A 28 18.74 -22.42 28.64
CA ALA A 28 18.03 -22.95 27.47
C ALA A 28 17.05 -24.07 27.85
N ARG A 29 17.37 -24.91 28.84
CA ARG A 29 16.48 -25.98 29.32
C ARG A 29 15.20 -25.42 29.94
N LEU A 30 15.25 -24.20 30.50
CA LEU A 30 14.09 -23.48 31.03
C LEU A 30 13.17 -22.88 29.94
N GLY A 31 13.54 -23.00 28.65
CA GLY A 31 12.73 -22.51 27.55
C GLY A 31 12.69 -20.98 27.39
N LEU A 32 13.58 -20.26 28.09
CA LEU A 32 13.67 -18.79 28.08
C LEU A 32 14.20 -18.27 26.74
N MET A 33 15.35 -18.76 26.29
CA MET A 33 15.92 -18.42 24.97
C MET A 33 16.73 -19.60 24.41
N GLY A 34 16.85 -19.65 23.08
CA GLY A 34 17.71 -20.64 22.43
C GLY A 34 19.20 -20.40 22.69
N ARG A 35 20.00 -21.47 22.77
CA ARG A 35 21.44 -21.41 23.11
C ARG A 35 22.23 -20.35 22.31
N LYS A 36 22.05 -20.29 20.99
CA LYS A 36 22.74 -19.30 20.13
C LYS A 36 22.45 -17.86 20.55
N LYS A 37 21.21 -17.57 20.94
CA LYS A 37 20.79 -16.24 21.40
C LYS A 37 21.35 -15.95 22.80
N LEU A 38 21.34 -16.94 23.69
CA LEU A 38 21.93 -16.83 25.03
C LEU A 38 23.42 -16.50 24.97
N THR A 39 24.18 -17.18 24.11
CA THR A 39 25.61 -16.89 23.95
C THR A 39 25.85 -15.47 23.44
N ALA A 40 25.02 -14.97 22.53
CA ALA A 40 25.10 -13.58 22.06
C ALA A 40 24.74 -12.58 23.17
N VAL A 41 23.69 -12.85 23.95
CA VAL A 41 23.30 -12.01 25.10
C VAL A 41 24.40 -11.98 26.15
N ARG A 42 24.99 -13.14 26.49
CA ARG A 42 26.07 -13.25 27.48
C ARG A 42 27.26 -12.41 27.09
N ARG A 43 27.69 -12.49 25.82
CA ARG A 43 28.82 -11.70 25.31
C ARG A 43 28.56 -10.21 25.48
N VAL A 44 27.41 -9.72 25.00
CA VAL A 44 27.04 -8.30 25.12
C VAL A 44 26.94 -7.88 26.60
N ALA A 45 26.36 -8.72 27.45
CA ALA A 45 26.24 -8.43 28.87
C ALA A 45 27.59 -8.42 29.60
N GLN A 46 28.56 -9.24 29.17
CA GLN A 46 29.94 -9.20 29.67
C GLN A 46 30.64 -7.91 29.24
N ASP A 47 30.54 -7.57 27.95
CA ASP A 47 31.16 -6.37 27.37
C ASP A 47 30.64 -5.08 28.06
N LEU A 48 29.38 -5.08 28.47
CA LEU A 48 28.73 -3.96 29.17
C LEU A 48 28.83 -4.04 30.71
N GLY A 49 29.51 -5.05 31.27
CA GLY A 49 29.66 -5.24 32.71
C GLY A 49 28.36 -5.62 33.44
N TRP A 50 27.30 -5.98 32.73
CA TRP A 50 25.99 -6.28 33.30
C TRP A 50 25.93 -7.59 34.07
N LEU A 51 26.95 -8.45 33.97
CA LEU A 51 27.00 -9.70 34.72
C LEU A 51 27.66 -9.56 36.10
N ASP A 52 28.19 -8.38 36.44
CA ASP A 52 28.73 -8.11 37.77
C ASP A 52 27.59 -8.03 38.82
N PRO A 53 27.55 -8.92 39.83
CA PRO A 53 26.56 -8.87 40.90
C PRO A 53 26.68 -7.61 41.77
N ALA A 54 27.85 -6.97 41.82
CA ALA A 54 28.08 -5.75 42.60
C ALA A 54 27.44 -4.51 41.97
N GLN A 55 27.09 -4.56 40.67
CA GLN A 55 26.40 -3.48 39.99
C GLN A 55 24.89 -3.72 39.93
N PRO A 56 24.06 -2.67 40.03
CA PRO A 56 22.62 -2.82 39.83
C PRO A 56 22.32 -3.40 38.45
N LEU A 57 21.27 -4.23 38.35
CA LEU A 57 20.83 -4.74 37.05
C LEU A 57 20.38 -3.55 36.19
N PRO A 58 20.74 -3.49 34.90
CA PRO A 58 20.29 -2.41 34.02
C PRO A 58 18.76 -2.29 34.03
N GLY A 59 18.30 -1.04 33.91
CA GLY A 59 16.88 -0.74 33.76
C GLY A 59 16.32 -1.26 32.44
N ASP A 60 15.01 -1.47 32.40
CA ASP A 60 14.31 -2.04 31.25
C ASP A 60 14.52 -1.23 29.96
N THR A 61 14.62 0.10 30.07
CA THR A 61 14.94 1.00 28.95
C THR A 61 16.33 0.76 28.36
N VAL A 62 17.31 0.47 29.20
CA VAL A 62 18.70 0.20 28.79
C VAL A 62 18.80 -1.17 28.12
N ILE A 63 18.13 -2.18 28.68
CA ILE A 63 18.04 -3.52 28.07
C ILE A 63 17.33 -3.43 26.72
N ALA A 64 16.24 -2.65 26.63
CA ALA A 64 15.51 -2.41 25.39
C ALA A 64 16.35 -1.65 24.35
N GLY A 65 17.18 -0.70 24.75
CA GLY A 65 18.09 0.00 23.84
C GLY A 65 19.12 -0.92 23.19
N GLN A 66 19.59 -1.94 23.91
CA GLN A 66 20.64 -2.85 23.44
C GLN A 66 20.09 -4.08 22.68
N PHE A 67 18.99 -4.66 23.17
CA PHE A 67 18.42 -5.90 22.63
C PHE A 67 17.05 -5.74 21.99
N GLY A 68 16.38 -4.61 22.26
CA GLY A 68 15.19 -4.23 21.51
C GLY A 68 15.55 -3.94 20.07
N ARG A 69 14.60 -4.19 19.17
CA ARG A 69 14.82 -3.91 17.76
C ARG A 69 14.76 -2.41 17.51
N THR A 70 15.82 -1.86 16.93
CA THR A 70 15.64 -0.84 15.89
C THR A 70 14.87 -1.50 14.74
N PRO A 71 13.78 -0.90 14.23
CA PRO A 71 13.07 -1.43 13.07
C PRO A 71 13.88 -1.13 11.81
N HIS A 72 15.11 -1.64 11.71
CA HIS A 72 15.81 -1.66 10.45
C HIS A 72 15.20 -2.79 9.62
N LEU A 73 14.48 -2.41 8.56
CA LEU A 73 14.10 -3.37 7.52
C LEU A 73 15.40 -4.07 7.06
N PRO A 74 15.41 -5.41 6.96
CA PRO A 74 16.57 -6.10 6.41
C PRO A 74 16.85 -5.56 5.00
N SER A 75 18.12 -5.54 4.58
CA SER A 75 18.51 -5.04 3.25
C SER A 75 17.80 -5.78 2.10
N THR A 76 17.33 -7.00 2.35
CA THR A 76 16.46 -7.78 1.43
C THR A 76 15.07 -7.17 1.23
N CYS A 77 14.65 -6.24 2.07
CA CYS A 77 13.41 -5.46 1.93
C CYS A 77 13.63 -4.10 1.24
N VAL A 78 14.88 -3.72 0.94
CA VAL A 78 15.15 -2.52 0.14
C VAL A 78 14.99 -2.89 -1.34
N SER A 79 14.13 -2.16 -2.04
CA SER A 79 13.89 -2.38 -3.46
C SER A 79 15.18 -2.24 -4.26
N THR A 80 15.43 -3.12 -5.23
CA THR A 80 16.55 -2.95 -6.18
C THR A 80 16.38 -1.73 -7.07
N LEU A 81 15.22 -1.07 -7.03
CA LEU A 81 14.91 0.17 -7.74
C LEU A 81 15.21 1.42 -6.90
N GLU A 82 15.57 1.27 -5.63
CA GLU A 82 15.85 2.40 -4.73
C GLU A 82 16.92 3.36 -5.27
N PRO A 83 18.02 2.90 -5.91
CA PRO A 83 19.01 3.79 -6.52
C PRO A 83 18.45 4.67 -7.66
N PHE A 84 17.32 4.28 -8.25
CA PHE A 84 16.69 4.99 -9.36
C PHE A 84 15.40 5.72 -8.93
N ARG A 85 15.12 5.81 -7.62
CA ARG A 85 13.87 6.37 -7.09
C ARG A 85 13.54 7.73 -7.69
N GLU A 86 14.47 8.68 -7.62
CA GLU A 86 14.23 10.05 -8.11
C GLU A 86 13.84 10.08 -9.59
N GLN A 87 14.56 9.32 -10.42
CA GLN A 87 14.30 9.25 -11.85
C GLN A 87 12.97 8.56 -12.17
N ILE A 88 12.67 7.46 -11.49
CA ILE A 88 11.39 6.75 -11.63
C ILE A 88 10.24 7.63 -11.18
N THR A 89 10.39 8.37 -10.08
CA THR A 89 9.39 9.33 -9.60
C THR A 89 9.15 10.44 -10.61
N GLY A 90 10.22 11.00 -11.21
CA GLY A 90 10.07 12.01 -12.28
C GLY A 90 9.30 11.48 -13.50
N TRP A 91 9.62 10.28 -13.96
CA TRP A 91 8.87 9.64 -15.04
C TRP A 91 7.42 9.29 -14.66
N PHE A 92 7.19 8.87 -13.42
CA PHE A 92 5.87 8.57 -12.90
C PHE A 92 4.99 9.83 -12.81
N GLN A 93 5.56 10.96 -12.41
CA GLN A 93 4.87 12.25 -12.39
C GLN A 93 4.55 12.76 -13.80
N ALA A 94 5.39 12.46 -14.78
CA ALA A 94 5.16 12.74 -16.20
C ALA A 94 4.24 11.70 -16.89
N ASP A 95 3.59 10.82 -16.14
CA ASP A 95 2.65 9.79 -16.62
C ASP A 95 3.26 8.81 -17.64
N VAL A 96 4.58 8.57 -17.55
CA VAL A 96 5.26 7.61 -18.42
C VAL A 96 4.81 6.19 -18.07
N GLN A 97 4.45 5.42 -19.10
CA GLN A 97 4.01 4.04 -18.92
C GLN A 97 5.09 3.17 -18.24
N GLY A 98 4.68 2.32 -17.30
CA GLY A 98 5.60 1.48 -16.52
C GLY A 98 6.46 0.53 -17.37
N THR A 99 5.94 0.06 -18.52
CA THR A 99 6.68 -0.76 -19.49
C THR A 99 7.83 0.02 -20.14
N THR A 100 7.59 1.30 -20.45
CA THR A 100 8.60 2.24 -20.95
C THR A 100 9.65 2.53 -19.88
N ILE A 101 9.23 2.75 -18.63
CA ILE A 101 10.15 2.92 -17.49
C ILE A 101 11.05 1.69 -17.35
N HIS A 102 10.50 0.48 -17.37
CA HIS A 102 11.28 -0.76 -17.28
C HIS A 102 12.28 -0.92 -18.45
N SER A 103 11.85 -0.59 -19.66
CA SER A 103 12.70 -0.66 -20.85
C SER A 103 13.84 0.37 -20.81
N ALA A 104 13.55 1.60 -20.34
CA ALA A 104 14.54 2.65 -20.14
C ALA A 104 15.56 2.28 -19.05
N LEU A 105 15.10 1.70 -17.94
CA LEU A 105 15.97 1.19 -16.87
C LEU A 105 16.90 0.09 -17.37
N LYS A 106 16.40 -0.84 -18.20
CA LYS A 106 17.23 -1.88 -18.83
C LYS A 106 18.29 -1.29 -19.77
N ARG A 107 17.88 -0.39 -20.66
CA ARG A 107 18.74 0.15 -21.72
C ARG A 107 19.79 1.11 -21.18
N ASN A 108 19.40 2.03 -20.29
CA ASN A 108 20.24 3.15 -19.88
C ASN A 108 21.00 2.86 -18.58
N HIS A 109 20.49 1.95 -17.76
CA HIS A 109 21.00 1.68 -16.41
C HIS A 109 21.31 0.21 -16.14
N GLY A 110 21.18 -0.66 -17.14
CA GLY A 110 21.51 -2.09 -17.02
C GLY A 110 20.64 -2.84 -16.00
N TYR A 111 19.41 -2.35 -15.71
CA TYR A 111 18.57 -2.96 -14.69
C TYR A 111 18.16 -4.40 -15.06
N THR A 112 18.49 -5.36 -14.20
CA THR A 112 18.24 -6.79 -14.44
C THR A 112 16.96 -7.32 -13.79
N GLY A 113 16.25 -6.49 -13.02
CA GLY A 113 15.03 -6.90 -12.32
C GLY A 113 13.81 -7.05 -13.23
N SER A 114 12.77 -7.67 -12.68
CA SER A 114 11.53 -7.94 -13.41
C SER A 114 10.65 -6.70 -13.53
N TYR A 115 9.80 -6.68 -14.56
CA TYR A 115 8.77 -5.66 -14.71
C TYR A 115 7.85 -5.58 -13.48
N SER A 116 7.55 -6.72 -12.84
CA SER A 116 6.75 -6.77 -11.62
C SER A 116 7.39 -6.05 -10.42
N ALA A 117 8.72 -5.92 -10.37
CA ALA A 117 9.38 -5.08 -9.38
C ALA A 117 9.09 -3.59 -9.64
N VAL A 118 9.17 -3.15 -10.89
CA VAL A 118 8.82 -1.78 -11.32
C VAL A 118 7.36 -1.50 -11.03
N ARG A 119 6.45 -2.39 -11.43
CA ARG A 119 5.00 -2.23 -11.17
C ARG A 119 4.70 -2.05 -9.68
N ARG A 120 5.28 -2.87 -8.80
CA ARG A 120 5.09 -2.72 -7.34
C ARG A 120 5.63 -1.39 -6.82
N PHE A 121 6.79 -0.96 -7.31
CA PHE A 121 7.37 0.33 -6.95
C PHE A 121 6.47 1.50 -7.37
N LEU A 122 5.95 1.48 -8.60
CA LEU A 122 5.01 2.50 -9.10
C LEU A 122 3.69 2.49 -8.31
N GLN A 123 3.21 1.32 -7.87
CA GLN A 123 2.03 1.25 -6.99
C GLN A 123 2.28 1.94 -5.65
N HIS A 124 3.45 1.76 -5.03
CA HIS A 124 3.81 2.51 -3.83
C HIS A 124 3.82 4.01 -4.07
N LEU A 125 4.46 4.48 -5.15
CA LEU A 125 4.44 5.90 -5.53
C LEU A 125 3.01 6.43 -5.79
N SER A 126 2.11 5.60 -6.34
CA SER A 126 0.71 5.99 -6.55
C SER A 126 -0.06 6.21 -5.25
N VAL A 127 0.23 5.40 -4.23
CA VAL A 127 -0.35 5.54 -2.89
C VAL A 127 0.22 6.78 -2.19
N GLU A 128 1.55 6.99 -2.29
CA GLU A 128 2.23 8.17 -1.74
C GLU A 128 1.77 9.48 -2.39
N ARG A 129 1.54 9.48 -3.71
CA ARG A 129 1.00 10.63 -4.45
C ARG A 129 -0.38 11.05 -3.91
N GLY A 130 -1.13 10.12 -3.33
CA GLY A 130 -2.52 10.31 -2.95
C GLY A 130 -3.41 10.43 -4.18
N VAL A 131 -4.63 9.89 -4.10
CA VAL A 131 -5.68 10.26 -5.05
C VAL A 131 -6.23 11.58 -4.54
N THR A 132 -6.16 12.65 -5.34
CA THR A 132 -6.90 13.87 -5.05
C THR A 132 -8.35 13.46 -4.86
N ALA A 133 -8.87 13.61 -3.63
CA ALA A 133 -10.21 13.17 -3.28
C ALA A 133 -11.17 13.66 -4.36
N THR A 134 -11.87 12.73 -5.01
CA THR A 134 -12.94 13.03 -5.95
C THR A 134 -13.86 14.01 -5.23
N THR A 135 -13.90 15.26 -5.68
CA THR A 135 -14.74 16.28 -5.07
C THR A 135 -16.16 15.76 -5.10
N ILE A 136 -16.75 15.56 -3.91
CA ILE A 136 -18.17 15.23 -3.81
C ILE A 136 -18.91 16.47 -4.29
N LEU A 137 -19.55 16.36 -5.45
CA LEU A 137 -20.45 17.38 -5.95
C LEU A 137 -21.79 17.19 -5.23
N ASP A 138 -22.18 18.19 -4.42
CA ASP A 138 -23.48 18.25 -3.76
C ASP A 138 -24.38 19.22 -4.53
N PHE A 139 -25.65 18.83 -4.73
CA PHE A 139 -26.62 19.59 -5.51
C PHE A 139 -27.95 19.60 -4.75
N PRO A 140 -28.62 20.76 -4.63
CA PRO A 140 -29.98 20.81 -4.12
C PRO A 140 -30.96 19.95 -4.95
N PRO A 141 -32.10 19.56 -4.37
CA PRO A 141 -33.17 18.92 -5.13
C PRO A 141 -33.54 19.74 -6.38
N ALA A 142 -33.62 19.06 -7.52
CA ALA A 142 -33.94 19.62 -8.85
C ALA A 142 -32.91 20.61 -9.45
N ASP A 143 -31.73 20.80 -8.84
CA ASP A 143 -30.71 21.75 -9.34
C ASP A 143 -29.82 21.15 -10.44
N ALA A 144 -29.55 19.84 -10.39
CA ALA A 144 -28.73 19.17 -11.39
C ALA A 144 -29.23 17.75 -11.72
N ALA A 145 -29.00 17.35 -12.97
CA ALA A 145 -29.26 16.00 -13.47
C ALA A 145 -28.12 15.54 -14.38
N GLN A 146 -27.83 14.25 -14.34
CA GLN A 146 -26.97 13.59 -15.31
C GLN A 146 -27.84 13.08 -16.47
N VAL A 147 -27.46 13.43 -17.70
CA VAL A 147 -28.13 13.02 -18.93
C VAL A 147 -27.22 12.11 -19.73
N ASP A 148 -27.74 10.98 -20.17
CA ASP A 148 -27.05 10.00 -21.02
C ASP A 148 -27.99 9.50 -22.14
N PHE A 149 -27.40 9.00 -23.23
CA PHE A 149 -28.09 8.37 -24.35
C PHE A 149 -27.55 6.96 -24.58
N GLY A 150 -28.40 5.95 -24.36
CA GLY A 150 -28.10 4.57 -24.72
C GLY A 150 -28.61 4.23 -26.11
N ALA A 151 -27.89 3.40 -26.87
CA ALA A 151 -28.44 2.83 -28.10
C ALA A 151 -29.61 1.88 -27.75
N GLY A 152 -30.78 2.12 -28.34
CA GLY A 152 -31.96 1.29 -28.19
C GLY A 152 -32.07 0.25 -29.32
N PRO A 153 -33.06 -0.67 -29.23
CA PRO A 153 -33.29 -1.66 -30.27
C PRO A 153 -33.71 -1.02 -31.60
N ALA A 154 -33.27 -1.58 -32.71
CA ALA A 154 -33.76 -1.17 -34.02
C ALA A 154 -35.21 -1.62 -34.19
N LEU A 155 -36.13 -0.68 -34.42
CA LEU A 155 -37.54 -0.97 -34.67
C LEU A 155 -37.81 -1.04 -36.18
N ILE A 156 -38.75 -1.87 -36.60
CA ILE A 156 -39.15 -1.95 -38.01
C ILE A 156 -40.45 -1.16 -38.17
N HIS A 157 -40.42 -0.14 -39.03
CA HIS A 157 -41.61 0.61 -39.41
C HIS A 157 -42.49 -0.25 -40.32
N GLU A 158 -43.81 0.00 -40.32
CA GLU A 158 -44.79 -0.74 -41.14
C GLU A 158 -44.46 -0.68 -42.65
N SER A 159 -43.74 0.35 -43.09
CA SER A 159 -43.24 0.49 -44.46
C SER A 159 -41.97 -0.33 -44.77
N GLY A 160 -41.47 -1.12 -43.82
CA GLY A 160 -40.29 -1.98 -43.97
C GLY A 160 -38.93 -1.31 -43.69
N HIS A 161 -38.89 -0.03 -43.30
CA HIS A 161 -37.65 0.66 -42.96
C HIS A 161 -37.25 0.43 -41.49
N THR A 162 -35.96 0.32 -41.23
CA THR A 162 -35.41 0.21 -39.88
C THR A 162 -35.25 1.58 -39.24
N LEU A 163 -35.90 1.78 -38.10
CA LEU A 163 -35.78 2.95 -37.23
C LEU A 163 -34.76 2.68 -36.14
N LYS A 164 -33.72 3.51 -36.08
CA LYS A 164 -32.81 3.54 -34.93
C LYS A 164 -33.54 4.19 -33.75
N THR A 165 -33.36 3.62 -32.57
CA THR A 165 -33.89 4.18 -31.33
C THR A 165 -32.78 4.40 -30.33
N TRP A 166 -33.06 5.26 -29.36
CA TRP A 166 -32.18 5.56 -28.25
C TRP A 166 -32.98 5.62 -26.96
N PHE A 167 -32.35 5.27 -25.86
CA PHE A 167 -32.89 5.54 -24.53
C PHE A 167 -32.31 6.87 -24.05
N PHE A 168 -33.16 7.89 -23.94
CA PHE A 168 -32.85 9.08 -23.16
C PHE A 168 -32.95 8.71 -21.68
N VAL A 169 -31.85 8.86 -20.94
CA VAL A 169 -31.81 8.58 -19.50
C VAL A 169 -31.42 9.86 -18.78
N MET A 170 -32.30 10.35 -17.92
CA MET A 170 -32.02 11.47 -17.03
C MET A 170 -32.11 11.00 -15.59
N THR A 171 -31.06 11.25 -14.81
CA THR A 171 -31.02 10.91 -13.38
C THR A 171 -30.75 12.16 -12.55
N LEU A 172 -31.65 12.50 -11.63
CA LEU A 172 -31.47 13.63 -10.71
C LEU A 172 -30.30 13.36 -9.75
N CYS A 173 -29.38 14.32 -9.62
CA CYS A 173 -28.15 14.14 -8.83
C CYS A 173 -28.43 13.91 -7.34
N TRP A 174 -29.44 14.60 -6.79
CA TRP A 174 -29.79 14.53 -5.37
C TRP A 174 -30.59 13.27 -4.98
N SER A 175 -31.73 13.02 -5.63
CA SER A 175 -32.63 11.91 -5.27
C SER A 175 -32.30 10.59 -5.95
N ARG A 176 -31.44 10.61 -6.98
CA ARG A 176 -31.22 9.48 -7.90
C ARG A 176 -32.49 9.00 -8.60
N HIS A 177 -33.55 9.82 -8.62
CA HIS A 177 -34.75 9.52 -9.38
C HIS A 177 -34.43 9.54 -10.87
N GLN A 178 -34.89 8.52 -11.58
CA GLN A 178 -34.56 8.28 -12.97
C GLN A 178 -35.80 8.42 -13.85
N TYR A 179 -35.63 9.14 -14.96
CA TYR A 179 -36.57 9.22 -16.07
C TYR A 179 -35.93 8.57 -17.29
N VAL A 180 -36.67 7.68 -17.95
CA VAL A 180 -36.22 6.98 -19.16
C VAL A 180 -37.29 7.10 -20.24
N GLU A 181 -36.90 7.51 -21.43
CA GLU A 181 -37.77 7.62 -22.60
C GLU A 181 -37.09 7.02 -23.83
N LEU A 182 -37.86 6.29 -24.64
CA LEU A 182 -37.40 5.83 -25.95
C LEU A 182 -37.58 6.96 -26.97
N VAL A 183 -36.49 7.40 -27.59
CA VAL A 183 -36.47 8.49 -28.57
C VAL A 183 -35.91 8.03 -29.90
N PHE A 184 -36.28 8.72 -30.99
CA PHE A 184 -35.89 8.42 -32.37
C PHE A 184 -34.84 9.38 -32.94
N ASP A 185 -34.29 10.27 -32.11
CA ASP A 185 -33.14 11.11 -32.47
C ASP A 185 -32.33 11.45 -31.20
N GLN A 186 -31.02 11.65 -31.36
CA GLN A 186 -30.09 12.10 -30.32
C GLN A 186 -29.93 13.63 -30.30
N ARG A 187 -30.56 14.36 -31.24
CA ARG A 187 -30.44 15.81 -31.31
C ARG A 187 -31.10 16.48 -30.10
N SER A 188 -30.29 17.17 -29.30
CA SER A 188 -30.77 18.16 -28.33
C SER A 188 -31.44 19.31 -29.09
N GLY A 189 -32.77 19.38 -29.02
CA GLY A 189 -33.57 20.39 -29.70
C GLY A 189 -33.14 21.81 -29.32
N ARG A 190 -32.72 22.58 -30.31
CA ARG A 190 -32.67 24.04 -30.25
C ARG A 190 -34.11 24.51 -30.07
N SER A 191 -34.43 25.11 -28.92
CA SER A 191 -35.67 25.86 -28.75
C SER A 191 -35.64 27.01 -29.76
N GLY A 192 -36.57 26.95 -30.72
CA GLY A 192 -36.61 27.84 -31.87
C GLY A 192 -38.03 27.88 -32.41
N ASP A 193 -38.75 28.88 -31.92
CA ASP A 193 -39.84 29.59 -32.59
C ASP A 193 -41.06 28.78 -33.05
N ARG A 194 -42.16 28.93 -32.30
CA ARG A 194 -43.51 28.89 -32.87
C ARG A 194 -44.13 30.27 -32.62
N SER A 195 -44.10 31.10 -33.64
CA SER A 195 -45.12 32.12 -33.91
C SER A 195 -46.46 31.46 -34.25
#